data_AF-A0AAW2AUF6-F1
#
_entry.id   AF-A0AAW2AUF6-F1
#
_cell.length_a   1.000
_cell.length_b   1.000
_cell.length_c   1.000
_cell.angle_alpha   90.00
_cell.angle_beta   90.00
_cell.angle_gamma   90.00
#
_symmetry.space_group_name_H-M   'P 1'
#
loop_
_entity.id
_entity.type
_entity.pdbx_description
1 polymer ?
#
loop_
_entity_poly.entity_id
_entity_poly.type
_entity_poly.pdbx_seq_one_letter_code
_entity_poly.pdbx_strand_id
1 'polypeptide(L)'
;VTKKLAGAAANTAAWSTNVGNEHGQVLVSVLTAAEGHGLWPMAAGLMKRYRQAGVPPPAIMYVDRDCCSPYGQSQVKAMFSEWNELQVRLDIWHFMRRFAAGVTTEAHPLYGIFMARLSRCIFEWDAEDVAALRLAKQGELLARQMGLLSEKALCARISRRELALHCRRRTRGVEETTRLIKALIDQFDSEGGKDTLGVPLLDHERIQQIWKDQQRHIACIQDPEGFPLYIKTGTLKKGSVELCCYRCARGSTSLESFHLHLNRFIP
;
A
#
# COMPACT_ATOMS: atom_id res chain seq x y z
N VAL A 1 -6.96 10.92 -1.30
CA VAL A 1 -7.89 12.06 -1.61
C VAL A 1 -9.15 12.01 -0.74
N THR A 2 -9.56 13.09 -0.04
CA THR A 2 -10.74 13.07 0.87
C THR A 2 -11.79 14.15 0.55
N LYS A 3 -13.08 13.79 0.67
CA LYS A 3 -14.26 14.57 0.26
C LYS A 3 -14.98 15.33 1.38
N LYS A 4 -14.46 15.36 2.62
CA LYS A 4 -15.26 15.80 3.78
C LYS A 4 -14.45 16.68 4.72
N LEU A 5 -14.46 17.98 4.46
CA LEU A 5 -14.26 18.99 5.48
C LEU A 5 -15.64 19.34 6.08
N ALA A 6 -15.70 19.51 7.40
CA ALA A 6 -16.92 19.88 8.12
C ALA A 6 -16.96 21.40 8.37
N GLY A 7 -18.11 21.95 8.79
CA GLY A 7 -18.26 23.37 9.13
C GLY A 7 -18.56 24.28 7.93
N ALA A 8 -18.22 25.57 8.02
CA ALA A 8 -18.51 26.58 6.99
C ALA A 8 -17.87 26.28 5.62
N ALA A 9 -16.86 25.39 5.57
CA ALA A 9 -16.21 24.92 4.36
C ALA A 9 -16.89 23.69 3.71
N ALA A 10 -18.01 23.21 4.28
CA ALA A 10 -18.79 22.13 3.70
C ALA A 10 -19.22 22.51 2.29
N ASN A 11 -18.85 21.69 1.30
CA ASN A 11 -19.09 21.87 -0.14
C ASN A 11 -18.31 23.00 -0.84
N THR A 12 -17.40 23.71 -0.17
CA THR A 12 -16.56 24.76 -0.81
C THR A 12 -15.11 24.31 -1.02
N ALA A 13 -14.56 23.52 -0.10
CA ALA A 13 -13.29 22.82 -0.25
C ALA A 13 -13.55 21.31 -0.40
N ALA A 14 -13.94 20.90 -1.61
CA ALA A 14 -14.43 19.54 -1.85
C ALA A 14 -13.31 18.48 -1.89
N TRP A 15 -12.04 18.89 -1.99
CA TRP A 15 -10.92 17.98 -2.18
C TRP A 15 -9.69 18.40 -1.39
N SER A 16 -9.06 17.44 -0.72
CA SER A 16 -7.74 17.58 -0.09
C SER A 16 -6.73 16.65 -0.78
N THR A 17 -5.62 17.25 -1.23
CA THR A 17 -4.44 16.54 -1.71
C THR A 17 -3.28 16.80 -0.77
N ASN A 18 -2.64 15.73 -0.33
CA ASN A 18 -1.54 15.76 0.61
C ASN A 18 -0.33 15.05 -0.01
N VAL A 19 0.84 15.67 0.11
CA VAL A 19 2.11 15.03 -0.21
C VAL A 19 2.86 14.86 1.11
N GLY A 20 3.26 13.63 1.41
CA GLY A 20 4.09 13.29 2.56
C GLY A 20 5.38 12.63 2.14
N ASN A 21 6.31 12.50 3.08
CA ASN A 21 7.58 11.81 2.88
C ASN A 21 7.62 10.44 3.57
N GLU A 22 8.71 9.71 3.35
CA GLU A 22 9.01 8.41 3.94
C GLU A 22 9.12 8.43 5.47
N HIS A 23 9.22 9.60 6.10
CA HIS A 23 9.22 9.77 7.55
C HIS A 23 7.82 9.95 8.15
N GLY A 24 6.78 9.99 7.30
CA GLY A 24 5.41 10.24 7.72
C GLY A 24 5.11 11.71 7.99
N GLN A 25 5.95 12.62 7.50
CA GLN A 25 5.74 14.07 7.61
C GLN A 25 4.95 14.55 6.41
N VAL A 26 4.05 15.51 6.62
CA VAL A 26 3.31 16.18 5.54
C VAL A 26 4.16 17.34 5.00
N LEU A 27 4.52 17.28 3.71
CA LEU A 27 5.32 18.29 3.03
C LEU A 27 4.47 19.44 2.48
N VAL A 28 3.28 19.11 1.97
CA VAL A 28 2.30 20.08 1.49
C VAL A 28 0.89 19.48 1.53
N SER A 29 -0.07 20.30 1.91
CA SER A 29 -1.50 20.00 1.83
C SER A 29 -2.18 21.14 1.08
N VAL A 30 -2.99 20.81 0.07
CA VAL A 30 -3.81 21.79 -0.66
C VAL A 30 -5.27 21.39 -0.62
N LEU A 31 -6.12 22.39 -0.44
CA LEU A 31 -7.57 22.28 -0.50
C LEU A 31 -8.07 22.93 -1.78
N THR A 32 -8.89 22.21 -2.52
CA THR A 32 -9.31 22.62 -3.86
C THR A 32 -10.81 22.44 -4.04
N ALA A 33 -11.41 23.32 -4.84
CA ALA A 33 -12.85 23.27 -5.13
C ALA A 33 -13.24 22.05 -5.99
N ALA A 34 -12.30 21.54 -6.79
CA ALA A 34 -12.49 20.38 -7.65
C ALA A 34 -11.27 19.46 -7.59
N GLU A 35 -11.48 18.20 -7.97
CA GLU A 35 -10.41 17.22 -8.02
C GLU A 35 -9.37 17.65 -9.06
N GLY A 36 -8.08 17.59 -8.72
CA GLY A 36 -7.00 17.95 -9.65
C GLY A 36 -6.75 19.45 -9.84
N HIS A 37 -7.67 20.33 -9.42
CA HIS A 37 -7.44 21.78 -9.47
C HIS A 37 -6.27 22.19 -8.56
N GLY A 38 -5.48 23.20 -8.95
CA GLY A 38 -4.40 23.74 -8.10
C GLY A 38 -3.20 22.83 -7.87
N LEU A 39 -3.19 21.60 -8.41
CA LEU A 39 -2.07 20.67 -8.21
C LEU A 39 -0.79 21.09 -8.93
N TRP A 40 -0.90 21.76 -10.09
CA TRP A 40 0.26 22.31 -10.81
C TRP A 40 1.03 23.36 -9.99
N PRO A 41 0.38 24.42 -9.46
CA PRO A 41 1.03 25.33 -8.51
C PRO A 41 1.60 24.62 -7.27
N MET A 42 0.89 23.62 -6.73
CA MET A 42 1.36 22.84 -5.58
C MET A 42 2.69 22.14 -5.89
N ALA A 43 2.76 21.42 -7.01
CA ALA A 43 3.96 20.71 -7.43
C ALA A 43 5.11 21.67 -7.72
N ALA A 44 4.86 22.75 -8.48
CA ALA A 44 5.86 23.78 -8.75
C ALA A 44 6.42 24.40 -7.46
N GLY A 45 5.55 24.68 -6.48
CA GLY A 45 5.95 25.16 -5.16
C GLY A 45 6.81 24.16 -4.39
N LEU A 46 6.48 22.87 -4.44
CA LEU A 46 7.25 21.82 -3.79
C LEU A 46 8.63 21.65 -4.43
N MET A 47 8.71 21.58 -5.76
CA MET A 47 9.97 21.49 -6.50
C MET A 47 10.87 22.70 -6.23
N LYS A 48 10.29 23.91 -6.19
CA LYS A 48 10.99 25.14 -5.81
C LYS A 48 11.59 25.06 -4.40
N ARG A 49 10.86 24.55 -3.41
CA ARG A 49 11.38 24.38 -2.03
C ARG A 49 12.55 23.42 -1.96
N TYR A 50 12.48 22.27 -2.66
CA TYR A 50 13.58 21.31 -2.74
C TYR A 50 14.85 21.96 -3.33
N ARG A 51 14.69 22.65 -4.47
CA ARG A 51 15.77 23.39 -5.11
C ARG A 51 16.39 24.46 -4.20
N GLN A 52 15.56 25.26 -3.53
CA GLN A 52 16.03 26.32 -2.62
C GLN A 52 16.72 25.77 -1.38
N ALA A 53 16.28 24.61 -0.89
CA ALA A 53 16.89 23.94 0.26
C ALA A 53 18.17 23.15 -0.10
N GLY A 54 18.52 23.04 -1.39
CA GLY A 54 19.64 22.20 -1.85
C GLY A 54 19.41 20.70 -1.60
N VAL A 55 18.15 20.27 -1.47
CA VAL A 55 17.78 18.87 -1.23
C VAL A 55 17.51 18.18 -2.56
N PRO A 56 18.08 16.98 -2.80
CA PRO A 56 17.85 16.26 -4.05
C PRO A 56 16.37 15.89 -4.22
N PRO A 57 15.86 15.86 -5.48
CA PRO A 57 14.53 15.34 -5.77
C PRO A 57 14.29 13.93 -5.22
N PRO A 58 13.04 13.59 -4.85
CA PRO A 58 12.72 12.22 -4.51
C PRO A 58 12.85 11.31 -5.73
N ALA A 59 13.36 10.09 -5.51
CA ALA A 59 13.48 9.09 -6.57
C ALA A 59 12.14 8.45 -6.94
N ILE A 60 11.21 8.33 -5.98
CA ILE A 60 9.92 7.65 -6.16
C ILE A 60 8.79 8.49 -5.56
N MET A 61 7.65 8.51 -6.24
CA MET A 61 6.39 9.05 -5.71
C MET A 61 5.27 8.04 -5.87
N TYR A 62 4.63 7.70 -4.74
CA TYR A 62 3.41 6.88 -4.73
C TYR A 62 2.17 7.77 -4.84
N VAL A 63 1.26 7.43 -5.75
CA VAL A 63 0.04 8.19 -6.02
C VAL A 63 -1.20 7.30 -6.02
N ASP A 64 -2.35 7.83 -5.60
CA ASP A 64 -3.63 7.09 -5.58
C ASP A 64 -4.19 6.82 -7.00
N ARG A 65 -3.85 7.71 -7.95
CA ARG A 65 -4.40 7.81 -9.31
C ARG A 65 -3.38 8.40 -10.28
N ASP A 66 -3.68 8.36 -11.58
CA ASP A 66 -2.88 8.98 -12.65
C ASP A 66 -1.40 8.55 -12.66
N CYS A 67 -1.14 7.30 -12.22
CA CYS A 67 0.19 6.71 -12.13
C CYS A 67 0.86 6.47 -13.49
N CYS A 68 0.06 6.23 -14.54
CA CYS A 68 0.51 5.96 -15.90
C CYS A 68 -0.51 6.49 -16.92
N SER A 69 -0.09 6.62 -18.19
CA SER A 69 -0.94 6.95 -19.32
C SER A 69 -0.62 6.02 -20.49
N PRO A 70 -1.63 5.50 -21.22
CA PRO A 70 -1.38 4.75 -22.45
C PRO A 70 -0.89 5.66 -23.58
N TYR A 71 -1.07 6.98 -23.46
CA TYR A 71 -0.74 7.97 -24.50
C TYR A 71 0.58 8.72 -24.21
N GLY A 72 1.44 8.17 -23.34
CA GLY A 72 2.76 8.72 -23.04
C GLY A 72 2.98 8.99 -21.55
N GLN A 73 3.48 10.19 -21.24
CA GLN A 73 3.84 10.56 -19.88
C GLN A 73 2.59 10.65 -18.98
N SER A 74 2.70 10.20 -17.72
CA SER A 74 1.62 10.35 -16.75
C SER A 74 1.43 11.82 -16.36
N GLN A 75 0.20 12.21 -16.03
CA GLN A 75 -0.10 13.59 -15.61
C GLN A 75 0.74 14.00 -14.40
N VAL A 76 0.96 13.09 -13.45
CA VAL A 76 1.82 13.31 -12.29
C VAL A 76 3.25 13.60 -12.73
N LYS A 77 3.80 12.80 -13.67
CA LYS A 77 5.17 13.01 -14.15
C LYS A 77 5.31 14.33 -14.90
N ALA A 78 4.30 14.75 -15.66
CA ALA A 78 4.27 16.06 -16.31
C ALA A 78 4.22 17.21 -15.27
N MET A 79 3.48 17.01 -14.18
CA MET A 79 3.34 17.97 -13.09
C MET A 79 4.64 18.17 -12.29
N PHE A 80 5.42 17.11 -12.11
CA PHE A 80 6.73 17.13 -11.46
C PHE A 80 7.88 17.17 -12.48
N SER A 81 7.78 18.06 -13.46
CA SER A 81 8.70 18.13 -14.60
C SER A 81 10.14 18.49 -14.26
N GLU A 82 10.42 19.17 -13.14
CA GLU A 82 11.81 19.42 -12.70
C GLU A 82 12.49 18.14 -12.15
N TRP A 83 11.73 17.09 -11.86
CA TRP A 83 12.22 15.83 -11.28
C TRP A 83 12.32 14.74 -12.36
N ASN A 84 13.32 14.88 -13.24
CA ASN A 84 13.52 14.04 -14.43
C ASN A 84 13.64 12.53 -14.13
N GLU A 85 14.27 12.16 -13.03
CA GLU A 85 14.49 10.76 -12.63
C GLU A 85 13.34 10.18 -11.79
N LEU A 86 12.33 11.00 -11.43
CA LEU A 86 11.22 10.58 -10.59
C LEU A 86 10.47 9.39 -11.19
N GLN A 87 10.38 8.29 -10.44
CA GLN A 87 9.53 7.16 -10.76
C GLN A 87 8.17 7.32 -10.10
N VAL A 88 7.11 7.39 -10.90
CA VAL A 88 5.74 7.38 -10.38
C VAL A 88 5.29 5.93 -10.18
N ARG A 89 4.72 5.65 -9.01
CA ARG A 89 4.17 4.33 -8.63
C ARG A 89 2.75 4.49 -8.11
N LEU A 90 1.93 3.47 -8.32
CA LEU A 90 0.57 3.43 -7.82
C LEU A 90 0.59 2.95 -6.37
N ASP A 91 -0.16 3.64 -5.50
CA ASP A 91 -0.39 3.17 -4.15
C ASP A 91 -1.11 1.82 -4.16
N ILE A 92 -0.49 0.83 -3.52
CA ILE A 92 -0.90 -0.57 -3.60
C ILE A 92 -2.22 -0.78 -2.86
N TRP A 93 -2.43 -0.06 -1.75
CA TRP A 93 -3.69 -0.16 -1.02
C TRP A 93 -4.85 0.40 -1.85
N HIS A 94 -4.67 1.56 -2.49
CA HIS A 94 -5.65 2.11 -3.42
C HIS A 94 -5.89 1.20 -4.62
N PHE A 95 -4.86 0.58 -5.17
CA PHE A 95 -5.02 -0.45 -6.20
C PHE A 95 -5.89 -1.61 -5.72
N MET A 96 -5.61 -2.18 -4.55
CA MET A 96 -6.41 -3.25 -3.96
C MET A 96 -7.87 -2.82 -3.72
N ARG A 97 -8.08 -1.60 -3.23
CA ARG A 97 -9.42 -1.04 -3.01
C ARG A 97 -10.26 -0.92 -4.28
N ARG A 98 -9.64 -0.82 -5.47
CA ARG A 98 -10.39 -0.83 -6.73
C ARG A 98 -11.09 -2.18 -6.96
N PHE A 99 -10.54 -3.29 -6.46
CA PHE A 99 -11.20 -4.61 -6.50
C PHE A 99 -12.37 -4.73 -5.53
N ALA A 100 -12.38 -3.95 -4.44
CA ALA A 100 -13.52 -3.91 -3.53
C ALA A 100 -14.78 -3.35 -4.22
N ALA A 101 -14.65 -2.54 -5.28
CA ALA A 101 -15.81 -2.10 -6.05
C ALA A 101 -16.55 -3.28 -6.75
N GLY A 102 -15.85 -4.40 -6.98
CA GLY A 102 -16.40 -5.62 -7.57
C GLY A 102 -17.02 -6.58 -6.56
N VAL A 103 -16.95 -6.28 -5.26
CA VAL A 103 -17.66 -7.08 -4.26
C VAL A 103 -19.13 -6.65 -4.19
N THR A 104 -20.02 -7.59 -3.87
CA THR A 104 -21.45 -7.33 -3.69
C THR A 104 -21.69 -6.43 -2.47
N THR A 105 -20.95 -6.68 -1.38
CA THR A 105 -20.95 -5.86 -0.16
C THR A 105 -19.65 -6.03 0.63
N GLU A 106 -19.13 -4.94 1.21
CA GLU A 106 -17.96 -5.01 2.11
C GLU A 106 -18.30 -5.71 3.45
N ALA A 107 -19.58 -5.86 3.79
CA ALA A 107 -20.03 -6.62 4.94
C ALA A 107 -19.99 -8.14 4.73
N HIS A 108 -19.68 -8.60 3.51
CA HIS A 108 -19.67 -10.02 3.18
C HIS A 108 -18.59 -10.76 4.00
N PRO A 109 -18.87 -11.94 4.60
CA PRO A 109 -17.92 -12.65 5.47
C PRO A 109 -16.57 -12.95 4.81
N LEU A 110 -16.58 -13.18 3.49
CA LEU A 110 -15.38 -13.46 2.71
C LEU A 110 -14.59 -12.20 2.29
N TYR A 111 -15.10 -10.98 2.50
CA TYR A 111 -14.44 -9.75 2.05
C TYR A 111 -13.04 -9.60 2.64
N GLY A 112 -12.91 -9.74 3.97
CA GLY A 112 -11.62 -9.67 4.65
C GLY A 112 -10.64 -10.75 4.19
N ILE A 113 -11.14 -11.95 3.86
CA ILE A 113 -10.34 -13.06 3.34
C ILE A 113 -9.86 -12.74 1.92
N PHE A 114 -10.73 -12.25 1.06
CA PHE A 114 -10.39 -11.83 -0.29
C PHE A 114 -9.32 -10.74 -0.29
N MET A 115 -9.51 -9.66 0.48
CA MET A 115 -8.53 -8.57 0.58
C MET A 115 -7.17 -9.05 1.14
N ALA A 116 -7.19 -9.93 2.13
CA ALA A 116 -5.96 -10.52 2.66
C ALA A 116 -5.24 -11.41 1.62
N ARG A 117 -5.99 -12.17 0.82
CA ARG A 117 -5.42 -13.02 -0.24
C ARG A 117 -4.93 -12.18 -1.42
N LEU A 118 -5.64 -11.12 -1.79
CA LEU A 118 -5.21 -10.15 -2.79
C LEU A 118 -3.87 -9.51 -2.41
N SER A 119 -3.69 -9.14 -1.14
CA SER A 119 -2.41 -8.66 -0.62
C SER A 119 -1.29 -9.69 -0.80
N ARG A 120 -1.57 -10.98 -0.59
CA ARG A 120 -0.60 -12.08 -0.76
C ARG A 120 -0.27 -12.38 -2.22
N CYS A 121 -1.19 -12.09 -3.15
CA CYS A 121 -0.92 -12.16 -4.58
C CYS A 121 0.08 -11.07 -5.02
N ILE A 122 0.10 -9.93 -4.33
CA ILE A 122 0.99 -8.80 -4.67
C ILE A 122 2.33 -8.94 -3.93
N PHE A 123 2.30 -9.27 -2.64
CA PHE A 123 3.47 -9.27 -1.78
C PHE A 123 3.99 -10.66 -1.45
N GLU A 124 5.31 -10.73 -1.27
CA GLU A 124 5.98 -11.80 -0.56
C GLU A 124 6.89 -11.26 0.54
N TRP A 125 7.10 -12.08 1.56
CA TRP A 125 8.06 -11.77 2.61
C TRP A 125 9.47 -12.06 2.13
N ASP A 126 10.41 -11.24 2.57
CA ASP A 126 11.83 -11.52 2.38
C ASP A 126 12.22 -12.85 3.05
N ALA A 127 12.86 -13.72 2.30
CA ALA A 127 13.15 -15.08 2.75
C ALA A 127 14.16 -15.12 3.89
N GLU A 128 15.15 -14.21 3.87
CA GLU A 128 16.18 -14.11 4.90
C GLU A 128 15.59 -13.58 6.20
N ASP A 129 14.79 -12.52 6.13
CA ASP A 129 14.12 -11.97 7.31
C ASP A 129 13.17 -13.02 7.95
N VAL A 130 12.46 -13.80 7.14
CA VAL A 130 11.57 -14.87 7.63
C VAL A 130 12.39 -16.00 8.27
N ALA A 131 13.51 -16.39 7.68
CA ALA A 131 14.40 -17.40 8.26
C ALA A 131 14.96 -16.93 9.61
N ALA A 132 15.42 -15.69 9.71
CA ALA A 132 15.89 -15.10 10.97
C ALA A 132 14.78 -15.08 12.03
N LEU A 133 13.57 -14.66 11.67
CA LEU A 133 12.43 -14.64 12.59
C LEU A 133 12.05 -16.05 13.07
N ARG A 134 12.13 -17.07 12.20
CA ARG A 134 11.89 -18.48 12.58
C ARG A 134 12.91 -18.95 13.61
N LEU A 135 14.20 -18.72 13.38
CA LEU A 135 15.27 -19.08 14.32
C LEU A 135 15.06 -18.40 15.69
N ALA A 136 14.75 -17.10 15.68
CA ALA A 136 14.47 -16.36 16.90
C ALA A 136 13.24 -16.90 17.65
N LYS A 137 12.17 -17.24 16.92
CA LYS A 137 10.95 -17.80 17.51
C LYS A 137 11.20 -19.18 18.11
N GLN A 138 12.02 -20.00 17.47
CA GLN A 138 12.39 -21.32 17.99
C GLN A 138 13.18 -21.19 19.30
N GLY A 139 14.17 -20.28 19.34
CA GLY A 139 14.93 -19.99 20.56
C GLY A 139 14.05 -19.50 21.72
N GLU A 140 13.07 -18.63 21.44
CA GLU A 140 12.08 -18.19 22.43
C GLU A 140 11.26 -19.34 23.00
N LEU A 141 10.82 -20.28 22.15
CA LEU A 141 9.99 -21.42 22.57
C LEU A 141 10.78 -22.45 23.39
N LEU A 142 12.03 -22.74 22.98
CA LEU A 142 12.93 -23.61 23.74
C LEU A 142 13.23 -23.04 25.13
N ALA A 143 13.45 -21.72 25.24
CA ALA A 143 13.65 -21.05 26.51
C ALA A 143 12.41 -21.12 27.44
N ARG A 144 11.22 -21.29 26.86
CA ARG A 144 9.96 -21.49 27.60
C ARG A 144 9.64 -22.97 27.86
N GLN A 145 10.61 -23.87 27.69
CA GLN A 145 10.44 -25.32 27.83
C GLN A 145 9.37 -25.92 26.91
N MET A 146 8.98 -25.21 25.85
CA MET A 146 8.24 -25.85 24.76
C MET A 146 9.26 -26.58 23.91
N GLY A 147 9.16 -27.91 23.85
CA GLY A 147 10.08 -28.76 23.10
C GLY A 147 10.21 -28.37 21.62
N LEU A 148 11.11 -29.04 20.91
CA LEU A 148 11.36 -28.78 19.50
C LEU A 148 10.07 -28.94 18.68
N LEU A 149 9.64 -27.86 18.02
CA LEU A 149 8.48 -27.88 17.13
C LEU A 149 8.91 -28.21 15.70
N SER A 150 8.03 -28.86 14.95
CA SER A 150 8.18 -28.94 13.49
C SER A 150 8.09 -27.55 12.86
N GLU A 151 8.68 -27.37 11.67
CA GLU A 151 8.66 -26.08 10.98
C GLU A 151 7.23 -25.54 10.76
N LYS A 152 6.29 -26.43 10.43
CA LYS A 152 4.89 -26.06 10.22
C LYS A 152 4.25 -25.54 11.52
N ALA A 153 4.49 -26.21 12.64
CA ALA A 153 3.99 -25.79 13.94
C ALA A 153 4.65 -24.48 14.40
N LEU A 154 5.94 -24.30 14.13
CA LEU A 154 6.65 -23.06 14.41
C LEU A 154 6.10 -21.88 13.61
N CYS A 155 5.92 -22.05 12.29
CA CYS A 155 5.34 -21.01 11.44
C CYS A 155 3.94 -20.60 11.88
N ALA A 156 3.12 -21.54 12.35
CA ALA A 156 1.79 -21.24 12.89
C ALA A 156 1.83 -20.42 14.20
N ARG A 157 2.96 -20.42 14.91
CA ARG A 157 3.17 -19.61 16.13
C ARG A 157 3.73 -18.22 15.85
N ILE A 158 4.16 -17.94 14.62
CA ILE A 158 4.59 -16.60 14.21
C ILE A 158 3.34 -15.79 13.84
N SER A 159 3.08 -14.74 14.60
CA SER A 159 1.97 -13.84 14.35
C SER A 159 2.22 -12.94 13.13
N ARG A 160 1.13 -12.45 12.52
CA ARG A 160 1.23 -11.42 11.46
C ARG A 160 1.93 -10.15 11.95
N ARG A 161 1.80 -9.82 13.24
CA ARG A 161 2.46 -8.66 13.85
C ARG A 161 3.97 -8.85 13.91
N GLU A 162 4.43 -10.06 14.26
CA GLU A 162 5.86 -10.39 14.23
C GLU A 162 6.43 -10.32 12.81
N LEU A 163 5.72 -10.88 11.82
CA LEU A 163 6.13 -10.77 10.41
C LEU A 163 6.19 -9.30 9.97
N ALA A 164 5.16 -8.51 10.24
CA ALA A 164 5.11 -7.11 9.85
C ALA A 164 6.19 -6.24 10.52
N LEU A 165 6.61 -6.61 11.74
CA LEU A 165 7.63 -5.88 12.49
C LEU A 165 9.06 -6.23 12.04
N HIS A 166 9.31 -7.51 11.75
CA HIS A 166 10.67 -8.03 11.56
C HIS A 166 11.01 -8.42 10.12
N CYS A 167 10.02 -8.54 9.24
CA CYS A 167 10.24 -8.99 7.87
C CYS A 167 9.84 -7.91 6.86
N ARG A 168 10.74 -7.63 5.93
CA ARG A 168 10.45 -6.82 4.76
C ARG A 168 9.54 -7.60 3.80
N ARG A 169 8.76 -6.88 2.99
CA ARG A 169 7.98 -7.46 1.89
C ARG A 169 8.42 -6.85 0.58
N ARG A 170 8.44 -7.62 -0.48
CA ARG A 170 8.61 -7.10 -1.85
C ARG A 170 7.42 -7.48 -2.72
N THR A 171 7.20 -6.76 -3.80
CA THR A 171 6.23 -7.17 -4.82
C THR A 171 6.79 -8.32 -5.67
N ARG A 172 5.91 -9.17 -6.20
CA ARG A 172 6.29 -10.42 -6.91
C ARG A 172 6.74 -10.24 -8.37
N GLY A 173 6.73 -9.03 -8.89
CA GLY A 173 6.90 -8.76 -10.33
C GLY A 173 5.58 -8.85 -11.09
N VAL A 174 5.58 -8.36 -12.33
CA VAL A 174 4.35 -8.16 -13.11
C VAL A 174 3.67 -9.47 -13.46
N GLU A 175 4.41 -10.43 -14.01
CA GLU A 175 3.86 -11.70 -14.51
C GLU A 175 3.22 -12.51 -13.38
N GLU A 176 3.96 -12.74 -12.30
CA GLU A 176 3.47 -13.54 -11.17
C GLU A 176 2.32 -12.86 -10.44
N THR A 177 2.39 -11.54 -10.24
CA THR A 177 1.27 -10.78 -9.65
C THR A 177 0.02 -10.89 -10.53
N THR A 178 0.17 -10.79 -11.85
CA THR A 178 -0.95 -10.91 -12.81
C THR A 178 -1.61 -12.28 -12.72
N ARG A 179 -0.80 -13.34 -12.79
CA ARG A 179 -1.27 -14.72 -12.72
C ARG A 179 -1.99 -15.00 -11.41
N LEU A 180 -1.41 -14.58 -10.27
CA LEU A 180 -1.99 -14.83 -8.94
C LEU A 180 -3.28 -14.05 -8.70
N ILE A 181 -3.38 -12.79 -9.18
CA ILE A 181 -4.62 -12.02 -9.05
C ILE A 181 -5.72 -12.64 -9.93
N LYS A 182 -5.44 -13.02 -11.18
CA LYS A 182 -6.44 -13.68 -12.03
C LYS A 182 -6.93 -14.98 -11.40
N ALA A 183 -6.02 -15.85 -10.96
CA ALA A 183 -6.38 -17.10 -10.28
C ALA A 183 -7.19 -16.86 -9.00
N LEU A 184 -6.91 -15.79 -8.26
CA LEU A 184 -7.70 -15.40 -7.09
C LEU A 184 -9.12 -14.98 -7.49
N ILE A 185 -9.26 -14.15 -8.52
CA ILE A 185 -10.57 -13.70 -9.01
C ILE A 185 -11.38 -14.91 -9.47
N ASP A 186 -10.81 -15.77 -10.31
CA ASP A 186 -11.51 -16.96 -10.84
C ASP A 186 -11.98 -17.89 -9.71
N GLN A 187 -11.19 -18.02 -8.63
CA GLN A 187 -11.60 -18.80 -7.48
C GLN A 187 -12.78 -18.16 -6.71
N PHE A 188 -12.75 -16.85 -6.47
CA PHE A 188 -13.81 -16.15 -5.74
C PHE A 188 -15.04 -15.82 -6.60
N ASP A 189 -14.92 -15.94 -7.91
CA ASP A 189 -16.00 -15.82 -8.90
C ASP A 189 -16.61 -17.20 -9.23
N SER A 190 -16.29 -18.21 -8.42
CA SER A 190 -16.83 -19.56 -8.49
C SER A 190 -17.60 -19.92 -7.22
N GLU A 191 -18.04 -21.17 -7.09
CA GLU A 191 -18.64 -21.70 -5.84
C GLU A 191 -17.76 -21.45 -4.61
N GLY A 192 -16.43 -21.41 -4.78
CA GLY A 192 -15.48 -21.12 -3.69
C GLY A 192 -15.53 -19.70 -3.14
N GLY A 193 -16.26 -18.79 -3.78
CA GLY A 193 -16.48 -17.41 -3.35
C GLY A 193 -17.88 -17.13 -2.81
N LYS A 194 -18.69 -18.15 -2.58
CA LYS A 194 -20.00 -18.03 -1.94
C LYS A 194 -19.92 -18.25 -0.43
N ASP A 195 -20.77 -17.56 0.32
CA ASP A 195 -20.93 -17.81 1.75
C ASP A 195 -21.73 -19.10 2.04
N THR A 196 -21.99 -19.38 3.32
CA THR A 196 -22.75 -20.57 3.75
C THR A 196 -24.20 -20.59 3.25
N LEU A 197 -24.74 -19.45 2.80
CA LEU A 197 -26.08 -19.31 2.25
C LEU A 197 -26.07 -19.28 0.72
N GLY A 198 -24.90 -19.44 0.07
CA GLY A 198 -24.77 -19.40 -1.37
C GLY A 198 -24.70 -17.98 -1.95
N VAL A 199 -24.57 -16.94 -1.12
CA VAL A 199 -24.46 -15.56 -1.57
C VAL A 199 -23.05 -15.32 -2.10
N PRO A 200 -22.85 -14.83 -3.34
CA PRO A 200 -21.53 -14.59 -3.89
C PRO A 200 -20.89 -13.34 -3.30
N LEU A 201 -19.58 -13.42 -3.01
CA LEU A 201 -18.77 -12.25 -2.66
C LEU A 201 -18.64 -11.29 -3.85
N LEU A 202 -18.38 -11.83 -5.04
CA LEU A 202 -18.07 -11.04 -6.22
C LEU A 202 -19.30 -10.93 -7.13
N ASP A 203 -19.50 -9.73 -7.66
CA ASP A 203 -20.36 -9.53 -8.82
C ASP A 203 -19.55 -9.90 -10.07
N HIS A 204 -20.00 -10.92 -10.78
CA HIS A 204 -19.28 -11.53 -11.91
C HIS A 204 -18.91 -10.50 -13.00
N GLU A 205 -19.89 -9.77 -13.51
CA GLU A 205 -19.66 -8.81 -14.60
C GLU A 205 -18.74 -7.68 -14.14
N ARG A 206 -18.99 -7.16 -12.93
CA ARG A 206 -18.22 -6.04 -12.39
C ARG A 206 -16.78 -6.42 -12.11
N ILE A 207 -16.52 -7.60 -11.54
CA ILE A 207 -15.14 -8.00 -11.22
C ILE A 207 -14.32 -8.29 -12.48
N GLN A 208 -14.92 -8.89 -13.51
CA GLN A 208 -14.21 -9.12 -14.79
C GLN A 208 -13.89 -7.79 -15.49
N GLN A 209 -14.79 -6.81 -15.44
CA GLN A 209 -14.52 -5.46 -15.96
C GLN A 209 -13.42 -4.75 -15.16
N ILE A 210 -13.49 -4.79 -13.82
CA ILE A 210 -12.42 -4.23 -12.96
C ILE A 210 -11.09 -4.89 -13.28
N TRP A 211 -11.04 -6.21 -13.43
CA TRP A 211 -9.82 -6.92 -13.77
C TRP A 211 -9.23 -6.43 -15.09
N LYS A 212 -10.06 -6.30 -16.13
CA LYS A 212 -9.65 -5.77 -17.44
C LYS A 212 -9.03 -4.38 -17.32
N ASP A 213 -9.62 -3.50 -16.51
CA ASP A 213 -9.16 -2.13 -16.34
C ASP A 213 -7.90 -2.02 -15.46
N GLN A 214 -7.75 -2.91 -14.47
CA GLN A 214 -6.67 -2.86 -13.50
C GLN A 214 -5.39 -3.57 -13.94
N GLN A 215 -5.45 -4.52 -14.87
CA GLN A 215 -4.28 -5.28 -15.34
C GLN A 215 -3.11 -4.38 -15.78
N ARG A 216 -3.39 -3.31 -16.53
CA ARG A 216 -2.36 -2.35 -16.98
C ARG A 216 -1.61 -1.66 -15.84
N HIS A 217 -2.21 -1.62 -14.64
CA HIS A 217 -1.62 -0.98 -13.47
C HIS A 217 -0.77 -1.93 -12.62
N ILE A 218 -0.67 -3.21 -12.99
CA ILE A 218 0.16 -4.17 -12.26
C ILE A 218 1.65 -3.78 -12.32
N ALA A 219 2.11 -3.23 -13.44
CA ALA A 219 3.45 -2.65 -13.55
C ALA A 219 3.63 -1.43 -12.61
N CYS A 220 2.58 -0.63 -12.45
CA CYS A 220 2.62 0.60 -11.65
C CYS A 220 2.76 0.33 -10.14
N ILE A 221 2.35 -0.83 -9.66
CA ILE A 221 2.43 -1.20 -8.23
C ILE A 221 3.73 -1.90 -7.86
N GLN A 222 4.60 -2.25 -8.82
CA GLN A 222 5.83 -2.98 -8.51
C GLN A 222 6.85 -2.09 -7.80
N ASP A 223 7.50 -2.66 -6.78
CA ASP A 223 8.63 -2.06 -6.11
C ASP A 223 9.75 -1.78 -7.14
N PRO A 224 10.34 -0.58 -7.16
CA PRO A 224 11.50 -0.31 -8.00
C PRO A 224 12.70 -1.15 -7.58
N GLU A 225 13.43 -1.64 -8.57
CA GLU A 225 14.62 -2.46 -8.36
C GLU A 225 15.69 -1.67 -7.59
N GLY A 226 16.33 -2.32 -6.62
CA GLY A 226 17.42 -1.73 -5.83
C GLY A 226 17.02 -0.60 -4.89
N PHE A 227 15.73 -0.25 -4.77
CA PHE A 227 15.31 0.86 -3.91
C PHE A 227 14.95 0.41 -2.48
N PRO A 228 15.56 1.00 -1.43
CA PRO A 228 15.28 0.63 -0.05
C PRO A 228 13.92 1.16 0.42
N LEU A 229 12.89 0.32 0.33
CA LEU A 229 11.51 0.66 0.72
C LEU A 229 11.19 0.40 2.20
N TYR A 230 12.20 0.06 2.98
CA TYR A 230 12.10 -0.21 4.42
C TYR A 230 13.21 0.49 5.18
N ILE A 231 12.82 1.15 6.26
CA ILE A 231 13.72 1.86 7.17
C ILE A 231 13.87 1.00 8.43
N LYS A 232 15.10 0.65 8.79
CA LYS A 232 15.40 0.01 10.07
C LYS A 232 15.16 1.03 11.20
N THR A 233 14.23 0.73 12.09
CA THR A 233 13.87 1.60 13.22
C THR A 233 14.57 1.19 14.52
N GLY A 234 15.15 0.00 14.57
CA GLY A 234 15.87 -0.50 15.73
C GLY A 234 16.13 -2.00 15.63
N THR A 235 16.49 -2.60 16.76
CA THR A 235 16.59 -4.04 16.93
C THR A 235 15.82 -4.48 18.17
N LEU A 236 15.32 -5.72 18.17
CA LEU A 236 14.72 -6.36 19.32
C LEU A 236 15.31 -7.75 19.50
N LYS A 237 15.68 -8.07 20.73
CA LYS A 237 16.14 -9.41 21.10
C LYS A 237 14.93 -10.32 21.33
N LYS A 238 14.92 -11.47 20.67
CA LYS A 238 13.88 -12.49 20.77
C LYS A 238 14.56 -13.84 21.00
N GLY A 239 14.45 -14.34 22.23
CA GLY A 239 15.30 -15.45 22.69
C GLY A 239 16.77 -15.03 22.75
N SER A 240 17.64 -15.78 22.08
CA SER A 240 19.06 -15.46 21.92
C SER A 240 19.38 -14.64 20.67
N VAL A 241 18.41 -14.41 19.78
CA VAL A 241 18.63 -13.79 18.47
C VAL A 241 18.21 -12.32 18.48
N GLU A 242 19.02 -11.46 17.88
CA GLU A 242 18.67 -10.06 17.62
C GLU A 242 17.99 -9.94 16.24
N LEU A 243 16.82 -9.32 16.20
CA LEU A 243 16.05 -9.09 14.97
C LEU A 243 15.97 -7.60 14.68
N CYS A 244 16.07 -7.23 13.41
CA CYS A 244 15.77 -5.86 12.99
C CYS A 244 14.28 -5.57 13.14
N CYS A 245 13.96 -4.32 13.48
CA CYS A 245 12.62 -3.77 13.35
C CYS A 245 12.59 -2.86 12.13
N TYR A 246 11.57 -3.02 11.31
CA TYR A 246 11.42 -2.24 10.09
C TYR A 246 10.13 -1.44 10.10
N ARG A 247 10.20 -0.25 9.50
CA ARG A 247 9.05 0.53 9.08
C ARG A 247 9.04 0.60 7.57
N CYS A 248 7.90 0.27 6.97
CA CYS A 248 7.70 0.40 5.54
C CYS A 248 7.68 1.89 5.17
N ALA A 249 8.52 2.27 4.21
CA ALA A 249 8.51 3.61 3.61
C ALA A 249 7.45 3.73 2.49
N ARG A 250 6.90 2.60 2.04
CA ARG A 250 5.79 2.59 1.08
C ARG A 250 4.49 3.04 1.73
N GLY A 251 3.71 3.76 0.94
CA GLY A 251 2.30 4.00 1.19
C GLY A 251 2.01 5.26 1.98
N SER A 252 0.75 5.64 1.94
CA SER A 252 0.24 6.87 2.52
C SER A 252 -0.28 6.70 3.95
N THR A 253 0.11 5.65 4.69
CA THR A 253 -0.50 5.36 6.01
C THR A 253 -0.36 6.52 6.99
N SER A 254 0.73 7.29 6.94
CA SER A 254 0.89 8.51 7.74
C SER A 254 0.02 9.69 7.28
N LEU A 255 -0.50 9.64 6.04
CA LEU A 255 -1.46 10.59 5.47
C LEU A 255 -2.91 10.11 5.61
N GLU A 256 -3.12 8.81 5.88
CA GLU A 256 -4.44 8.28 6.17
C GLU A 256 -4.99 9.01 7.39
N SER A 257 -6.26 9.42 7.31
CA SER A 257 -6.91 10.20 8.37
C SER A 257 -6.34 11.60 8.65
N PHE A 258 -5.33 12.09 7.93
CA PHE A 258 -4.82 13.46 8.10
C PHE A 258 -5.92 14.52 7.91
N HIS A 259 -6.86 14.26 7.00
CA HIS A 259 -8.05 15.09 6.78
C HIS A 259 -8.93 15.28 8.04
N LEU A 260 -8.92 14.33 8.99
CA LEU A 260 -9.64 14.48 10.26
C LEU A 260 -9.03 15.60 11.13
N HIS A 261 -7.73 15.87 10.95
CA HIS A 261 -7.03 16.94 11.66
C HIS A 261 -7.17 18.29 10.95
N LEU A 262 -7.34 18.33 9.62
CA LEU A 262 -7.49 19.57 8.85
C LEU A 262 -8.64 20.45 9.37
N ASN A 263 -9.76 19.84 9.78
CA ASN A 263 -10.91 20.54 10.39
C ASN A 263 -10.57 21.29 11.69
N ARG A 264 -9.40 21.03 12.31
CA ARG A 264 -8.94 21.71 13.53
C ARG A 264 -7.93 22.82 13.26
N PHE A 265 -7.33 22.85 12.07
CA PHE A 265 -6.28 23.82 11.71
C PHE A 265 -6.80 24.98 10.87
N ILE A 266 -7.95 24.79 10.21
CA ILE A 266 -8.53 25.78 9.31
C ILE A 266 -9.79 26.32 10.01
N PRO A 267 -9.78 27.59 10.43
CA PRO A 267 -10.89 28.19 11.18
C PRO A 267 -12.20 28.25 10.39
#